data_AF-A0A533XIX5-F1
#
_entry.id   AF-A0A533XIX5-F1
#
_cell.length_a   1.000
_cell.length_b   1.000
_cell.length_c   1.000
_cell.angle_alpha   90.00
_cell.angle_beta   90.00
_cell.angle_gamma   90.00
#
_symmetry.space_group_name_H-M   'P 1'
#
loop_
_entity.id
_entity.type
_entity.pdbx_description
1 polymer ?
#
loop_
_entity_poly.entity_id
_entity_poly.type
_entity_poly.pdbx_seq_one_letter_code
_entity_poly.pdbx_strand_id
1 'polypeptide(L)'
;IYASFPSLEKIDELGYKAVMVGFPLLAFGTILGAMWANYAWGGYWSWDPKETWALIVWLIYGAYIHARMNRGWEGHRAAVYQVFGLLMVIFCFWGVNFLLSGLHAYA
;
A
#
# COMPACT_ATOMS: atom_id res chain seq x y z
N ILE A 1 -0.61 -31.74 -5.57
CA ILE A 1 -1.01 -30.34 -5.27
C ILE A 1 0.22 -29.49 -4.93
N TYR A 2 1.03 -29.84 -3.93
CA TYR A 2 2.21 -29.03 -3.55
C TYR A 2 3.33 -28.94 -4.60
N ALA A 3 3.49 -29.94 -5.46
CA ALA A 3 4.50 -29.93 -6.53
C ALA A 3 4.27 -28.88 -7.62
N SER A 4 3.07 -28.29 -7.69
CA SER A 4 2.71 -27.27 -8.69
C SER A 4 3.05 -25.85 -8.25
N PHE A 5 3.40 -25.64 -6.97
CA PHE A 5 3.71 -24.31 -6.44
C PHE A 5 5.20 -23.97 -6.64
N PRO A 6 5.52 -22.68 -6.89
CA PRO A 6 6.89 -22.20 -6.83
C PRO A 6 7.52 -22.45 -5.45
N SER A 7 8.85 -22.46 -5.38
CA SER A 7 9.55 -22.53 -4.09
C SER A 7 9.18 -21.34 -3.20
N LEU A 8 9.26 -21.53 -1.88
CA LEU A 8 8.98 -20.47 -0.90
C LEU A 8 9.86 -19.23 -1.12
N GLU A 9 11.12 -19.44 -1.49
CA GLU A 9 12.05 -18.38 -1.86
C GLU A 9 11.55 -17.57 -3.06
N LYS A 10 11.01 -18.25 -4.09
CA LYS A 10 10.47 -17.59 -5.28
C LYS A 10 9.18 -16.82 -4.97
N ILE A 11 8.36 -17.30 -4.04
CA ILE A 11 7.16 -16.58 -3.57
C ILE A 11 7.57 -15.33 -2.79
N ASP A 12 8.54 -15.44 -1.89
CA ASP A 12 9.07 -14.33 -1.10
C ASP A 12 9.70 -13.25 -2.00
N GLU A 13 10.50 -13.66 -2.99
CA GLU A 13 11.11 -12.77 -3.98
C GLU A 13 10.04 -12.07 -4.85
N LEU A 14 9.00 -12.79 -5.28
CA LEU A 14 7.90 -12.21 -6.04
C LEU A 14 7.16 -11.15 -5.22
N GLY A 15 6.91 -11.43 -3.95
CA GLY A 15 6.29 -10.48 -3.02
C GLY A 15 7.14 -9.23 -2.82
N TYR A 16 8.45 -9.39 -2.65
CA TYR A 16 9.37 -8.26 -2.57
C TYR A 16 9.35 -7.39 -3.84
N LYS A 17 9.42 -8.01 -5.03
CA LYS A 17 9.34 -7.31 -6.32
C LYS A 17 8.01 -6.58 -6.49
N ALA A 18 6.90 -7.19 -6.07
CA ALA A 18 5.58 -6.56 -6.11
C ALA A 18 5.53 -5.29 -5.26
N VAL A 19 6.08 -5.31 -4.04
CA VAL A 19 6.14 -4.11 -3.18
C VAL A 19 7.08 -3.06 -3.76
N MET A 20 8.23 -3.46 -4.31
CA MET A 20 9.18 -2.55 -4.96
C MET A 20 8.58 -1.80 -6.15
N VAL A 21 7.70 -2.45 -6.92
CA VAL A 21 6.96 -1.82 -8.02
C VAL A 21 5.77 -1.00 -7.49
N GLY A 22 5.04 -1.52 -6.51
CA GLY A 22 3.87 -0.86 -5.93
C GLY A 22 4.21 0.44 -5.20
N PHE A 23 5.36 0.53 -4.55
CA PHE A 23 5.79 1.71 -3.79
C PHE A 23 5.86 3.01 -4.64
N PRO A 24 6.62 3.07 -5.75
CA PRO A 24 6.63 4.26 -6.61
C PRO A 24 5.28 4.49 -7.30
N LEU A 25 4.58 3.43 -7.71
CA LEU A 25 3.25 3.57 -8.34
C LEU A 25 2.23 4.21 -7.39
N LEU A 26 2.24 3.83 -6.12
CA LEU A 26 1.37 4.43 -5.11
C LEU A 26 1.75 5.90 -4.86
N ALA A 27 3.04 6.24 -4.88
CA ALA A 27 3.50 7.63 -4.79
C ALA A 27 2.96 8.46 -5.95
N PHE A 28 3.13 7.99 -7.19
CA PHE A 28 2.60 8.64 -8.38
C PHE A 28 1.08 8.78 -8.34
N GLY A 29 0.36 7.71 -7.99
CA GLY A 29 -1.10 7.74 -7.84
C GLY A 29 -1.55 8.76 -6.80
N THR A 30 -0.84 8.86 -5.68
CA THR A 30 -1.14 9.84 -4.61
C THR A 30 -0.89 11.28 -5.09
N ILE A 31 0.20 11.53 -5.80
CA ILE A 31 0.50 12.86 -6.38
C ILE A 31 -0.56 13.25 -7.41
N LEU A 32 -0.92 12.34 -8.32
CA LEU A 32 -1.98 12.58 -9.30
C LEU A 32 -3.34 12.82 -8.63
N GLY A 33 -3.64 12.06 -7.57
CA GLY A 33 -4.82 12.27 -6.73
C GLY A 33 -4.84 13.65 -6.09
N ALA A 34 -3.72 14.10 -5.52
CA ALA A 34 -3.59 15.44 -4.93
C ALA A 34 -3.77 16.56 -5.98
N MET A 35 -3.22 16.38 -7.19
CA MET A 35 -3.45 17.31 -8.30
C MET A 35 -4.93 17.39 -8.67
N TRP A 36 -5.61 16.24 -8.72
CA TRP A 36 -7.04 16.19 -8.98
C TRP A 36 -7.86 16.82 -7.84
N ALA A 37 -7.49 16.57 -6.58
CA ALA A 37 -8.15 17.15 -5.41
C ALA A 37 -8.09 18.69 -5.44
N ASN A 38 -6.98 19.28 -5.89
CA ASN A 38 -6.88 20.71 -6.06
C ASN A 38 -7.85 21.25 -7.12
N TYR A 39 -8.01 20.53 -8.22
CA TYR A 39 -8.98 20.87 -9.26
C TYR A 39 -10.44 20.72 -8.78
N ALA A 40 -10.74 19.68 -8.00
CA ALA A 40 -12.10 19.40 -7.55
C ALA A 40 -12.55 20.27 -6.37
N TRP A 41 -11.66 20.52 -5.40
CA TRP A 41 -12.02 21.09 -4.08
C TRP A 41 -11.15 22.28 -3.67
N GLY A 42 -10.23 22.75 -4.53
CA GLY A 42 -9.44 23.95 -4.29
C GLY A 42 -8.19 23.77 -3.40
N GLY A 43 -7.85 22.54 -3.01
CA GLY A 43 -6.66 22.23 -2.20
C GLY A 43 -6.01 20.90 -2.59
N TYR A 44 -4.68 20.82 -2.56
CA TYR A 44 -3.95 19.59 -2.94
C TYR A 44 -4.06 18.45 -1.92
N TRP A 45 -4.28 18.80 -0.65
CA TRP A 45 -4.34 17.86 0.45
C TRP A 45 -5.17 18.47 1.57
N SER A 46 -6.09 17.69 2.11
CA SER A 46 -7.06 18.06 3.12
C SER A 46 -6.98 17.18 4.37
N TRP A 47 -6.08 16.19 4.41
CA TRP A 47 -6.00 15.17 5.47
C TRP A 47 -7.29 14.39 5.64
N ASP A 48 -8.06 14.24 4.57
CA ASP A 48 -9.24 13.39 4.61
C ASP A 48 -8.81 11.93 4.83
N PRO A 49 -9.73 11.05 5.25
CA PRO A 49 -9.41 9.66 5.46
C PRO A 49 -8.74 9.00 4.26
N LYS A 50 -9.14 9.29 3.02
CA LYS A 50 -8.57 8.62 1.83
C LYS A 50 -7.12 9.00 1.62
N GLU A 51 -6.84 10.30 1.64
CA GLU A 51 -5.49 10.86 1.58
C GLU A 51 -4.59 10.30 2.70
N THR A 52 -5.08 10.33 3.95
CA THR A 52 -4.32 9.87 5.11
C THR A 52 -3.97 8.38 5.02
N TRP A 53 -4.92 7.54 4.60
CA TRP A 53 -4.69 6.11 4.46
C TRP A 53 -3.81 5.75 3.26
N ALA A 54 -3.86 6.52 2.17
CA ALA A 54 -2.91 6.38 1.07
C ALA A 54 -1.46 6.62 1.55
N LEU A 55 -1.25 7.65 2.38
CA LEU A 55 0.05 7.92 3.00
C LEU A 55 0.48 6.79 3.96
N ILE A 56 -0.42 6.28 4.81
CA ILE A 56 -0.14 5.17 5.72
C ILE A 56 0.33 3.93 4.94
N VAL A 57 -0.38 3.54 3.88
CA VAL A 57 -0.01 2.39 3.05
C VAL A 57 1.35 2.61 2.38
N TRP A 58 1.61 3.82 1.88
CA TRP A 58 2.89 4.17 1.29
C TRP A 58 4.05 4.03 2.29
N LEU A 59 3.86 4.49 3.53
CA LEU A 59 4.84 4.33 4.61
C LEU A 59 5.04 2.87 5.00
N ILE A 60 3.98 2.05 5.03
CA ILE A 60 4.08 0.61 5.30
C ILE A 60 4.95 -0.07 4.25
N TYR A 61 4.76 0.23 2.97
CA TYR A 61 5.57 -0.30 1.87
C TYR A 61 7.03 0.16 1.98
N GLY A 62 7.25 1.45 2.26
CA GLY A 62 8.59 1.99 2.48
C GLY A 62 9.30 1.32 3.66
N ALA A 63 8.61 1.11 4.77
CA ALA A 63 9.15 0.42 5.94
C ALA A 63 9.47 -1.06 5.65
N TYR A 64 8.66 -1.74 4.83
CA TYR A 64 8.97 -3.10 4.38
C TYR A 64 10.26 -3.13 3.55
N ILE A 65 10.38 -2.27 2.54
CA ILE A 65 11.57 -2.19 1.68
C ILE A 65 12.80 -1.87 2.53
N HIS A 66 12.68 -0.91 3.45
CA HIS A 66 13.76 -0.56 4.36
C HIS A 66 14.18 -1.74 5.26
N ALA A 67 13.22 -2.50 5.80
CA ALA A 67 13.49 -3.69 6.59
C ALA A 67 14.13 -4.81 5.75
N ARG A 68 13.70 -4.99 4.49
CA ARG A 68 14.29 -5.97 3.58
C ARG A 68 15.74 -5.64 3.26
N MET A 69 16.03 -4.39 2.88
CA MET A 69 17.35 -3.96 2.44
C MET A 69 18.36 -3.89 3.60
N ASN A 70 17.95 -3.39 4.78
CA ASN A 70 18.89 -3.11 5.87
C ASN A 70 18.96 -4.22 6.93
N ARG A 71 17.91 -5.02 7.07
CA ARG A 71 17.82 -6.06 8.12
C ARG A 71 17.68 -7.48 7.56
N GLY A 72 17.75 -7.66 6.24
CA GLY A 72 17.66 -8.98 5.60
C GLY A 72 16.37 -9.72 5.94
N TRP A 73 15.24 -9.01 6.00
CA TRP A 73 13.97 -9.62 6.36
C TRP A 73 13.45 -10.57 5.27
N GLU A 74 13.54 -11.88 5.49
CA GLU A 74 13.06 -12.90 4.55
C GLU A 74 12.15 -13.94 5.20
N GLY A 75 11.47 -14.73 4.36
CA GLY A 75 10.66 -15.86 4.79
C GLY A 75 9.47 -15.45 5.65
N HIS A 76 9.29 -16.08 6.82
CA HIS A 76 8.06 -15.94 7.61
C HIS A 76 7.77 -14.49 8.04
N ARG A 77 8.79 -13.73 8.46
CA ARG A 77 8.60 -12.34 8.91
C ARG A 77 8.17 -11.43 7.75
N ALA A 78 8.80 -11.62 6.59
CA ALA A 78 8.46 -10.90 5.38
C ALA A 78 7.04 -11.24 4.92
N ALA A 79 6.66 -12.51 4.94
CA ALA A 79 5.34 -12.98 4.57
C ALA A 79 4.23 -12.37 5.46
N VAL A 80 4.39 -12.39 6.79
CA VAL A 80 3.42 -11.78 7.72
C VAL A 80 3.29 -10.28 7.46
N TYR A 81 4.40 -9.59 7.24
CA TYR A 81 4.38 -8.16 6.93
C TYR A 81 3.67 -7.87 5.61
N GLN A 82 3.91 -8.65 4.56
CA GLN A 82 3.24 -8.49 3.28
C GLN A 82 1.72 -8.71 3.39
N VAL A 83 1.29 -9.70 4.17
CA VAL A 83 -0.15 -9.93 4.44
C VAL A 83 -0.74 -8.72 5.16
N PHE A 84 -0.06 -8.21 6.19
CA PHE A 84 -0.48 -6.99 6.88
C PHE A 84 -0.57 -5.79 5.93
N GLY A 85 0.45 -5.58 5.09
CA GLY A 85 0.45 -4.51 4.09
C GLY A 85 -0.71 -4.62 3.11
N LEU A 86 -1.01 -5.83 2.63
CA LEU A 86 -2.17 -6.08 1.77
C LEU A 86 -3.49 -5.74 2.46
N LEU A 87 -3.66 -6.11 3.73
CA LEU A 87 -4.85 -5.76 4.50
C LEU A 87 -5.02 -4.24 4.63
N MET A 88 -3.92 -3.50 4.82
CA MET A 88 -3.96 -2.04 4.88
C MET A 88 -4.29 -1.41 3.52
N VAL A 89 -3.82 -1.99 2.41
CA VAL A 89 -4.24 -1.60 1.05
C VAL A 89 -5.75 -1.80 0.89
N ILE A 90 -6.27 -2.97 1.25
CA ILE A 90 -7.70 -3.28 1.18
C ILE A 90 -8.50 -2.28 2.02
N PHE A 91 -8.05 -1.99 3.24
CA PHE A 91 -8.69 -1.00 4.09
C PHE A 91 -8.66 0.40 3.46
N CYS A 92 -7.54 0.84 2.90
CA CYS A 92 -7.45 2.13 2.20
C CYS A 92 -8.44 2.22 1.03
N PHE A 93 -8.60 1.15 0.23
CA PHE A 93 -9.51 1.15 -0.91
C PHE A 93 -10.99 0.97 -0.53
N TRP A 94 -11.29 0.07 0.39
CA TRP A 94 -12.67 -0.34 0.73
C TRP A 94 -13.06 0.18 2.11
N GLY A 95 -12.26 -0.12 3.13
CA GLY A 95 -12.53 0.25 4.53
C GLY A 95 -12.79 1.75 4.71
N VAL A 96 -11.96 2.61 4.12
CA VAL A 96 -12.14 4.06 4.20
C VAL A 96 -13.48 4.50 3.59
N ASN A 97 -13.89 3.92 2.47
CA ASN A 97 -15.12 4.31 1.79
C ASN A 97 -16.39 3.84 2.52
N PHE A 98 -16.34 2.67 3.17
CA PHE A 98 -17.52 2.09 3.84
C PHE A 98 -17.62 2.43 5.33
N LEU A 99 -16.51 2.75 5.99
CA LEU A 99 -16.46 2.90 7.45
C LEU A 99 -16.17 4.32 7.91
N LEU A 100 -15.63 5.19 7.04
CA LEU A 100 -15.20 6.54 7.39
C LEU A 100 -15.91 7.57 6.49
N SER A 101 -16.24 8.74 7.06
CA SER A 101 -16.80 9.87 6.32
C SER A 101 -15.70 10.79 5.82
N GLY A 102 -15.79 11.29 4.59
CA GLY A 102 -14.85 12.26 4.04
C GLY A 102 -15.30 12.83 2.70
N LEU A 103 -14.50 13.73 2.10
CA LEU A 103 -14.74 14.32 0.77
C LEU A 103 -14.84 13.25 -0.35
N HIS A 104 -14.34 12.04 -0.07
CA HIS A 104 -14.38 10.87 -0.93
C HIS A 104 -15.51 9.88 -0.63
N ALA A 105 -16.44 10.21 0.27
CA ALA A 105 -17.62 9.38 0.49
C ALA A 105 -18.56 9.54 -0.72
N TYR A 106 -18.32 8.77 -1.77
CA TYR A 106 -19.27 8.55 -2.86
C TYR A 106 -20.32 7.54 -2.40
N ALA A 107 -21.13 7.93 -1.41
CA ALA A 107 -22.32 7.22 -0.98
C ALA A 107 -23.56 7.95 -1.50
#